data_AF-A0A9X2ZNE5-F1
#
_entry.id   AF-A0A9X2ZNE5-F1
#
_cell.length_a   1.000
_cell.length_b   1.000
_cell.length_c   1.000
_cell.angle_alpha   90.00
_cell.angle_beta   90.00
_cell.angle_gamma   90.00
#
_symmetry.space_group_name_H-M   'P 1'
#
loop_
_entity.id
_entity.type
_entity.pdbx_description
1 polymer ?
#
loop_
_entity_poly.entity_id
_entity_poly.type
_entity_poly.pdbx_seq_one_letter_code
_entity_poly.pdbx_strand_id
1 'polypeptide(L)'
;MKKFRDNIPEEFIDFLKEIEGGQFKNSQYEIKNFVFDFYEIGLENDYVVDENIVLFGNSFGGDFIGFDLSKSNPTVVEIDHVSGEVFDTNKSFVEFFREDLGIAFLYNSKNVF
;
A
#
# COMPACT_ATOMS: atom_id res chain seq x y z
N MET A 1 14.42 -6.32 -13.80
CA MET A 1 13.03 -6.60 -13.37
C MET A 1 13.12 -7.09 -11.93
N LYS A 2 12.91 -6.23 -10.93
CA LYS A 2 13.15 -6.57 -9.51
C LYS A 2 12.23 -7.74 -9.12
N LYS A 3 12.82 -8.81 -8.62
CA LYS A 3 12.32 -10.20 -8.52
C LYS A 3 11.01 -10.43 -7.77
N PHE A 4 10.40 -9.40 -7.19
CA PHE A 4 9.41 -9.55 -6.13
C PHE A 4 8.03 -9.01 -6.48
N ARG A 5 7.81 -8.49 -7.71
CA ARG A 5 6.45 -8.12 -8.16
C ARG A 5 5.45 -9.27 -8.06
N ASP A 6 5.94 -10.52 -8.13
CA ASP A 6 5.12 -11.72 -7.99
C ASP A 6 4.53 -11.90 -6.58
N ASN A 7 5.07 -11.22 -5.57
CA ASN A 7 4.58 -11.27 -4.19
C ASN A 7 3.61 -10.14 -3.85
N ILE A 8 3.28 -9.24 -4.78
CA ILE A 8 2.28 -8.18 -4.51
C ILE A 8 0.94 -8.86 -4.18
N PRO A 9 0.27 -8.50 -3.07
CA PRO A 9 -1.01 -9.10 -2.70
C PRO A 9 -2.04 -9.03 -3.84
N GLU A 10 -2.69 -10.15 -4.15
CA GLU A 10 -3.69 -10.25 -5.22
C GLU A 10 -4.86 -9.28 -4.98
N GLU A 11 -5.22 -9.08 -3.71
CA GLU A 11 -6.30 -8.18 -3.32
C GLU A 11 -5.97 -6.71 -3.62
N PHE A 12 -4.69 -6.33 -3.59
CA PHE A 12 -4.27 -5.00 -4.04
C PHE A 12 -4.38 -4.87 -5.57
N ILE A 13 -4.00 -5.91 -6.31
CA ILE A 13 -4.13 -5.95 -7.77
C ILE A 13 -5.61 -5.85 -8.18
N ASP A 14 -6.50 -6.56 -7.50
CA ASP A 14 -7.93 -6.48 -7.76
C ASP A 14 -8.51 -5.12 -7.41
N PHE A 15 -8.09 -4.52 -6.30
CA PHE A 15 -8.42 -3.14 -5.97
C PHE A 15 -7.99 -2.17 -7.08
N LEU A 16 -6.78 -2.32 -7.65
CA LEU A 16 -6.32 -1.46 -8.74
C LEU A 16 -7.17 -1.62 -10.01
N LYS A 17 -7.64 -2.83 -10.33
CA LYS A 17 -8.53 -3.07 -11.49
C LYS A 17 -9.90 -2.44 -11.31
N GLU A 18 -10.40 -2.37 -10.08
CA GLU A 18 -11.76 -1.90 -9.78
C GLU A 18 -11.82 -0.40 -9.50
N ILE A 19 -10.82 0.12 -8.77
CA ILE A 19 -10.86 1.47 -8.19
C ILE A 19 -9.81 2.39 -8.82
N GLU A 20 -8.74 1.85 -9.41
CA GLU A 20 -7.63 2.61 -10.01
C GLU A 20 -6.94 3.59 -9.03
N GLY A 21 -7.07 3.40 -7.71
CA GLY A 21 -6.50 4.31 -6.69
C GLY A 21 -7.34 5.57 -6.43
N GLY A 22 -6.74 6.58 -5.79
CA GLY A 22 -7.40 7.84 -5.46
C GLY A 22 -7.18 8.31 -4.03
N GLN A 23 -8.03 9.22 -3.58
CA GLN A 23 -8.01 9.77 -2.22
C GLN A 23 -9.07 9.12 -1.34
N PHE A 24 -8.67 8.73 -0.13
CA PHE A 24 -9.52 7.99 0.80
C PHE A 24 -9.61 8.70 2.14
N LYS A 25 -10.68 8.40 2.89
CA LYS A 25 -10.95 8.94 4.24
C LYS A 25 -10.74 10.46 4.35
N ASN A 26 -11.52 11.22 3.58
CA ASN A 26 -11.41 12.69 3.52
C ASN A 26 -9.99 13.17 3.18
N SER A 27 -9.35 12.52 2.21
CA SER A 27 -7.99 12.84 1.73
C SER A 27 -6.89 12.66 2.78
N GLN A 28 -7.14 11.85 3.82
CA GLN A 28 -6.08 11.43 4.76
C GLN A 28 -5.08 10.48 4.11
N TYR A 29 -5.48 9.82 3.03
CA TYR A 29 -4.65 8.89 2.30
C TYR A 29 -4.77 9.12 0.80
N GLU A 30 -3.64 8.96 0.11
CA GLU A 30 -3.57 8.87 -1.33
C GLU A 30 -3.00 7.50 -1.72
N ILE A 31 -3.75 6.74 -2.49
CA ILE A 31 -3.33 5.45 -3.04
C ILE A 31 -3.10 5.62 -4.54
N LYS A 32 -1.90 5.29 -5.00
CA LYS A 32 -1.51 5.37 -6.41
C LYS A 32 -2.00 4.15 -7.17
N ASN A 33 -2.17 4.32 -8.49
CA ASN A 33 -2.56 3.23 -9.39
C ASN A 33 -1.40 2.37 -9.88
N PHE A 34 -0.23 2.53 -9.25
CA PHE A 34 0.99 1.79 -9.49
C PHE A 34 1.75 1.65 -8.19
N VAL A 35 2.67 0.68 -8.16
CA VAL A 35 3.68 0.60 -7.10
C VAL A 35 4.96 1.29 -7.55
N PHE A 36 5.69 1.86 -6.60
CA PHE A 36 6.96 2.52 -6.82
C PHE A 36 7.96 2.24 -5.70
N ASP A 37 9.24 2.55 -5.89
CA ASP A 37 10.25 2.51 -4.83
C ASP A 37 10.93 3.89 -4.61
N PHE A 38 11.78 4.00 -3.60
CA PHE A 38 12.49 5.24 -3.28
C PHE A 38 13.43 5.70 -4.40
N TYR A 39 13.95 4.78 -5.23
CA TYR A 39 14.80 5.13 -6.36
C TYR A 39 13.99 5.82 -7.47
N GLU A 40 12.78 5.33 -7.74
CA GLU A 40 11.88 5.92 -8.74
C GLU A 40 11.43 7.35 -8.39
N ILE A 41 11.46 7.71 -7.10
CA ILE A 41 11.14 9.06 -6.61
C ILE A 41 12.35 9.90 -6.18
N GLY A 42 13.57 9.38 -6.34
CA GLY A 42 14.82 10.13 -6.09
C GLY A 42 15.16 10.32 -4.61
N LEU A 43 14.69 9.43 -3.74
CA LEU A 43 14.88 9.48 -2.28
C LEU A 43 15.78 8.33 -1.77
N GLU A 44 16.47 7.63 -2.67
CA GLU A 44 17.31 6.46 -2.34
C GLU A 44 18.52 6.78 -1.45
N ASN A 45 18.93 8.05 -1.38
CA ASN A 45 20.03 8.50 -0.52
C ASN A 45 19.53 9.12 0.80
N ASP A 46 18.23 9.40 0.91
CA ASP A 46 17.64 10.03 2.08
C ASP A 46 17.21 8.99 3.12
N TYR A 47 16.88 7.77 2.68
CA TYR A 47 16.42 6.69 3.56
C TYR A 47 17.13 5.36 3.26
N VAL A 48 17.42 4.61 4.32
CA VAL A 48 17.95 3.24 4.23
C VAL A 48 16.77 2.27 4.33
N VAL A 49 16.03 2.12 3.24
CA VAL A 49 14.85 1.23 3.16
C VAL A 49 15.22 -0.05 2.41
N ASP A 50 14.74 -1.19 2.91
CA ASP A 50 14.97 -2.51 2.30
C ASP A 50 14.47 -2.53 0.84
N GLU A 51 15.24 -3.14 -0.06
CA GLU A 51 14.91 -3.23 -1.48
C GLU A 51 13.66 -4.06 -1.79
N ASN A 52 13.18 -4.84 -0.80
CA ASN A 52 11.95 -5.62 -0.87
C ASN A 52 10.70 -4.79 -0.55
N ILE A 53 10.86 -3.54 -0.10
CA ILE A 53 9.73 -2.66 0.15
C ILE A 53 9.31 -1.97 -1.14
N VAL A 54 8.01 -2.04 -1.42
CA VAL A 54 7.38 -1.27 -2.49
C VAL A 54 6.30 -0.37 -1.92
N LEU A 55 6.20 0.83 -2.44
CA LEU A 55 5.23 1.83 -2.03
C LEU A 55 4.04 1.82 -2.97
N PHE A 56 2.85 2.08 -2.44
CA PHE A 56 1.63 2.23 -3.21
C PHE A 56 0.84 3.49 -2.84
N GLY A 57 1.31 4.27 -1.87
CA GLY A 57 0.58 5.45 -1.43
C GLY A 57 1.30 6.20 -0.33
N ASN A 58 0.59 7.17 0.22
CA ASN A 58 1.06 7.98 1.33
C ASN A 58 -0.11 8.49 2.17
N SER A 59 0.16 8.80 3.43
CA SER A 59 -0.74 9.56 4.29
C SER A 59 -0.64 11.05 3.96
N PHE A 60 -1.62 11.84 4.42
CA PHE A 60 -1.58 13.30 4.37
C PHE A 60 -0.43 13.86 5.22
N GLY A 61 0.01 13.13 6.24
CA GLY A 61 1.16 13.48 7.06
C GLY A 61 2.49 13.39 6.33
N GLY A 62 2.51 12.75 5.16
CA GLY A 62 3.72 12.56 4.35
C GLY A 62 4.30 11.16 4.46
N ASP A 63 3.83 10.34 5.40
CA ASP A 63 4.32 8.97 5.60
C ASP A 63 3.99 8.11 4.40
N PHE A 64 4.96 7.31 3.96
CA PHE A 64 4.77 6.40 2.83
C PHE A 64 4.07 5.13 3.28
N ILE A 65 3.30 4.54 2.38
CA ILE A 65 2.55 3.31 2.64
C ILE A 65 2.90 2.31 1.56
N GLY A 66 3.21 1.10 1.97
CA GLY A 66 3.76 0.07 1.09
C GLY A 66 3.54 -1.35 1.58
N PHE A 67 4.24 -2.27 0.93
CA PHE A 67 4.33 -3.68 1.32
C PHE A 67 5.79 -4.07 1.53
N ASP A 68 6.03 -4.92 2.51
CA ASP A 68 7.29 -5.67 2.62
C ASP A 68 7.16 -7.01 1.87
N LEU A 69 7.73 -7.09 0.67
CA LEU A 69 7.64 -8.25 -0.22
C LEU A 69 8.64 -9.36 0.11
N SER A 70 9.45 -9.20 1.17
CA SER A 70 10.35 -10.25 1.65
C SER A 70 9.58 -11.44 2.26
N LYS A 71 8.31 -11.20 2.64
CA LYS A 71 7.41 -12.17 3.27
C LYS A 71 6.58 -12.92 2.23
N SER A 72 6.23 -14.17 2.54
CA SER A 72 5.32 -14.96 1.69
C SER A 72 3.87 -14.47 1.72
N ASN A 73 3.51 -13.68 2.73
CA ASN A 73 2.21 -13.01 2.84
C ASN A 73 2.46 -11.56 3.28
N PRO A 74 2.70 -10.63 2.34
CA PRO A 74 3.06 -9.25 2.68
C PRO A 74 1.94 -8.52 3.43
N THR A 75 2.34 -7.83 4.49
CA THR A 75 1.50 -6.89 5.23
C THR A 75 1.78 -5.46 4.79
N VAL A 76 0.85 -4.57 5.07
CA VAL A 76 1.04 -3.14 4.86
C VAL A 76 2.09 -2.63 5.85
N VAL A 77 3.05 -1.86 5.34
CA VAL A 77 4.02 -1.12 6.13
C VAL A 77 3.79 0.37 5.97
N GLU A 78 4.07 1.13 7.02
CA GLU A 78 4.14 2.59 7.00
C GLU A 78 5.60 3.01 7.22
N ILE A 79 6.03 4.06 6.54
CA ILE A 79 7.39 4.59 6.64
C ILE A 79 7.30 6.04 7.04
N ASP A 80 7.82 6.34 8.24
CA ASP A 80 7.85 7.70 8.76
C ASP A 80 8.74 8.56 7.86
N HIS A 81 8.17 9.63 7.31
CA HIS A 81 8.84 10.48 6.33
C HIS A 81 9.96 11.35 6.91
N VAL A 82 10.14 11.38 8.24
CA VAL A 82 11.19 12.18 8.87
C VAL A 82 12.41 11.32 9.17
N SER A 83 12.17 10.13 9.71
CA SER A 83 13.19 9.21 10.21
C SER A 83 13.52 8.08 9.23
N GLY A 84 12.61 7.75 8.32
CA GLY A 84 12.70 6.56 7.47
C GLY A 84 12.41 5.25 8.20
N GLU A 85 11.96 5.31 9.46
CA GLU A 85 11.64 4.10 10.24
C GLU A 85 10.43 3.38 9.61
N VAL A 86 10.59 2.06 9.41
CA VAL A 86 9.56 1.20 8.81
C VAL A 86 8.77 0.52 9.92
N PHE A 87 7.46 0.72 9.92
CA PHE A 87 6.52 0.12 10.84
C PHE A 87 5.64 -0.89 10.12
N ASP A 88 5.65 -2.14 10.59
CA ASP A 88 4.69 -3.14 10.13
C ASP A 88 3.33 -2.95 10.82
N THR A 89 2.29 -2.69 10.04
CA THR A 89 0.93 -2.53 10.58
C THR A 89 0.35 -3.86 11.06
N ASN A 90 0.94 -4.99 10.66
CA ASN A 90 0.44 -6.35 10.79
C ASN A 90 -0.93 -6.57 10.11
N LYS A 91 -1.31 -5.69 9.19
CA LYS A 91 -2.56 -5.79 8.43
C LYS A 91 -2.28 -6.25 7.01
N SER A 92 -3.12 -7.14 6.49
CA SER A 92 -3.25 -7.34 5.05
C SER A 92 -3.75 -6.07 4.37
N PHE A 93 -3.63 -5.99 3.05
CA PHE A 93 -4.18 -4.86 2.29
C PHE A 93 -5.69 -4.70 2.54
N VAL A 94 -6.45 -5.79 2.61
CA VAL A 94 -7.91 -5.76 2.82
C VAL A 94 -8.28 -5.22 4.20
N GLU A 95 -7.55 -5.64 5.25
CA GLU A 95 -7.76 -5.14 6.61
C GLU A 95 -7.45 -3.63 6.68
N PHE A 96 -6.31 -3.22 6.16
CA PHE A 96 -5.91 -1.81 6.07
C PHE A 96 -6.95 -0.99 5.28
N PHE A 97 -7.39 -1.48 4.12
CA PHE A 97 -8.37 -0.80 3.29
C PHE A 97 -9.73 -0.62 3.99
N ARG A 98 -10.18 -1.62 4.75
CA ARG A 98 -11.46 -1.57 5.47
C ARG A 98 -11.39 -0.67 6.70
N GLU A 99 -10.35 -0.82 7.51
CA GLU A 99 -10.23 -0.15 8.81
C GLU A 99 -9.69 1.28 8.66
N ASP A 100 -8.68 1.46 7.83
CA ASP A 100 -7.90 2.69 7.77
C ASP A 100 -8.31 3.58 6.59
N LEU A 101 -8.68 3.01 5.43
CA LEU A 101 -9.15 3.78 4.28
C LEU A 101 -10.67 4.03 4.28
N GLY A 102 -11.40 3.34 5.17
CA GLY A 102 -12.81 3.60 5.47
C GLY A 102 -13.79 3.14 4.40
N ILE A 103 -13.39 2.19 3.53
CA ILE A 103 -14.28 1.59 2.55
C ILE A 103 -14.58 0.15 2.96
N ALA A 104 -15.82 -0.09 3.40
CA ALA A 104 -16.36 -1.43 3.43
C ALA A 104 -16.60 -1.88 1.99
N PHE A 105 -15.85 -2.85 1.48
CA PHE A 105 -16.26 -3.57 0.27
C PHE A 105 -17.66 -4.13 0.53
N LEU A 106 -18.67 -3.55 -0.13
CA LEU A 106 -20.01 -4.12 -0.19
C LEU A 106 -19.93 -5.38 -1.05
N TYR A 107 -19.43 -6.48 -0.48
CA TYR A 107 -19.65 -7.81 -1.05
C TYR A 107 -21.13 -8.18 -0.83
N ASN A 108 -22.02 -7.49 -1.54
CA ASN A 108 -23.41 -7.90 -1.67
C ASN A 108 -23.49 -8.97 -2.76
N SER A 109 -22.85 -10.11 -2.50
CA SER A 109 -23.27 -11.35 -3.13
C SER A 109 -24.65 -11.67 -2.55
N LYS A 110 -25.68 -11.57 -3.41
CA LYS A 110 -27.13 -11.81 -3.21
C LYS A 110 -27.95 -10.53 -3.09
N ASN A 111 -28.38 -10.03 -4.24
CA ASN A 111 -29.81 -9.95 -4.55
C ASN A 111 -29.96 -9.87 -6.07
N VAL A 112 -29.86 -11.03 -6.71
CA VAL A 112 -30.69 -11.32 -7.88
C VAL A 112 -32.09 -11.53 -7.32
N PHE A 113 -33.02 -10.63 -7.66
CA PHE A 113 -34.39 -10.86 -8.16
C PHE A 113 -35.10 -9.51 -8.30
#